data_AF-A0A9U8E865-F1
#
_entry.id   AF-A0A9U8E865-F1
#
_cell.length_a   1.000
_cell.length_b   1.000
_cell.length_c   1.000
_cell.angle_alpha   90.00
_cell.angle_beta   90.00
_cell.angle_gamma   90.00
#
_symmetry.space_group_name_H-M   'P 1'
#
loop_
_entity.id
_entity.type
_entity.pdbx_description
1 polymer ?
#
loop_
_entity_poly.entity_id
_entity_poly.type
_entity_poly.pdbx_seq_one_letter_code
_entity_poly.pdbx_strand_id
1 'polypeptide(L)'
;MIFKLTNLLFSSGVPKLMLPPRLQSATCNNITIYWDVFNKSVDIGLGPIKQYNVLYKQITTVSANGKTNWTNYISIDDLHDGRKTYIVSITSGLLQDVDYNFRVVVVGMENDKLLKSTTAGTVSAAIRNTCTVNKPTCS
;
A
#
# COMPACT_ATOMS: atom_id res chain seq x y z
N MET A 1 -28.01 -27.29 27.91
CA MET A 1 -27.05 -26.93 26.84
C MET A 1 -27.60 -25.72 26.11
N ILE A 2 -27.16 -24.50 26.46
CA ILE A 2 -27.53 -23.27 25.74
C ILE A 2 -26.28 -22.38 25.73
N PHE A 3 -25.56 -22.37 24.61
CA PHE A 3 -24.51 -21.39 24.38
C PHE A 3 -25.21 -20.08 23.99
N LYS A 4 -25.16 -19.08 24.89
CA LYS A 4 -25.43 -17.69 24.54
C LYS A 4 -24.37 -17.28 23.52
N LEU A 5 -24.79 -17.16 22.26
CA LEU A 5 -24.02 -16.55 21.19
C LEU A 5 -23.56 -15.17 21.68
N THR A 6 -22.25 -15.03 21.78
CA THR A 6 -21.55 -13.77 22.00
C THR A 6 -22.06 -12.74 21.00
N ASN A 7 -22.56 -11.63 21.52
CA ASN A 7 -22.63 -10.36 20.80
C ASN A 7 -21.21 -9.97 20.36
N LEU A 8 -20.71 -10.55 19.27
CA LEU A 8 -19.62 -9.99 18.51
C LEU A 8 -20.21 -8.80 17.77
N LEU A 9 -20.03 -7.62 18.38
CA LEU A 9 -20.21 -6.33 17.73
C LEU A 9 -19.44 -6.39 16.40
N PHE A 10 -20.17 -6.50 15.29
CA PHE A 10 -19.67 -6.28 13.95
C PHE A 10 -19.26 -4.80 13.86
N SER A 11 -18.05 -4.48 14.30
CA SER A 11 -17.42 -3.21 13.96
C SER A 11 -17.28 -3.20 12.45
N SER A 12 -18.06 -2.36 11.79
CA SER A 12 -17.85 -1.90 10.42
C SER A 12 -16.48 -1.22 10.34
N GLY A 13 -15.44 -2.05 10.24
CA GLY A 13 -14.06 -1.62 10.26
C GLY A 13 -13.66 -1.04 8.91
N VAL A 14 -12.99 0.11 8.95
CA VAL A 14 -12.35 0.72 7.78
C VAL A 14 -11.38 -0.30 7.15
N PRO A 15 -11.49 -0.59 5.85
CA PRO A 15 -10.68 -1.62 5.21
C PRO A 15 -9.19 -1.28 5.25
N LYS A 16 -8.38 -2.29 5.48
CA LYS A 16 -6.93 -2.18 5.59
C LYS A 16 -6.25 -3.45 5.08
N LEU A 17 -5.32 -3.29 4.14
CA LEU A 17 -4.43 -4.37 3.72
C LEU A 17 -3.44 -4.72 4.84
N MET A 18 -3.40 -5.99 5.21
CA MET A 18 -2.49 -6.53 6.22
C MET A 18 -1.14 -6.89 5.63
N LEU A 19 -1.10 -7.32 4.37
CA LEU A 19 0.15 -7.58 3.67
C LEU A 19 0.68 -6.30 3.03
N PRO A 20 1.99 -6.04 3.10
CA PRO A 20 2.59 -4.88 2.46
C PRO A 20 2.65 -5.04 0.93
N PRO A 21 2.73 -3.93 0.17
CA PRO A 21 3.06 -4.02 -1.23
C PRO A 21 4.48 -4.57 -1.42
N ARG A 22 4.64 -5.38 -2.46
CA ARG A 22 5.86 -6.13 -2.77
C ARG A 22 6.55 -5.54 -3.99
N LEU A 23 7.87 -5.64 -4.03
CA LEU A 23 8.69 -5.21 -5.16
C LEU A 23 8.52 -6.20 -6.32
N GLN A 24 8.21 -5.69 -7.51
CA GLN A 24 8.29 -6.45 -8.77
C GLN A 24 9.61 -6.15 -9.50
N SER A 25 9.97 -4.87 -9.62
CA SER A 25 11.25 -4.44 -10.21
C SER A 25 11.64 -3.05 -9.72
N ALA A 26 12.95 -2.77 -9.68
CA ALA A 26 13.49 -1.45 -9.43
C ALA A 26 14.57 -1.17 -10.47
N THR A 27 14.28 -0.26 -11.38
CA THR A 27 15.23 0.31 -12.33
C THR A 27 15.34 1.81 -12.09
N CYS A 28 16.35 2.45 -12.67
CA CYS A 28 16.58 3.87 -12.42
C CYS A 28 15.33 4.71 -12.73
N ASN A 29 14.82 5.38 -11.70
CA ASN A 29 13.61 6.21 -11.73
C ASN A 29 12.34 5.44 -12.12
N ASN A 30 12.31 4.11 -11.95
CA ASN A 30 11.13 3.29 -12.14
C ASN A 30 11.11 2.15 -11.12
N ILE A 31 10.26 2.29 -10.10
CA ILE A 31 9.99 1.23 -9.14
C ILE A 31 8.61 0.67 -9.43
N THR A 32 8.53 -0.62 -9.74
CA THR A 32 7.27 -1.33 -9.93
C THR A 32 6.95 -2.15 -8.69
N ILE A 33 5.80 -1.89 -8.08
CA ILE A 33 5.28 -2.63 -6.93
C ILE A 33 3.95 -3.29 -7.27
N TYR A 34 3.59 -4.31 -6.49
CA TYR A 34 2.31 -4.98 -6.61
C TYR A 34 1.74 -5.38 -5.24
N TRP A 35 0.43 -5.54 -5.17
CA TRP A 35 -0.28 -6.03 -3.99
C TRP A 35 -1.49 -6.87 -4.40
N ASP A 36 -1.94 -7.73 -3.50
CA ASP A 36 -3.14 -8.55 -3.70
C ASP A 36 -4.40 -7.71 -3.49
N VAL A 37 -5.47 -8.05 -4.21
CA VAL A 37 -6.80 -7.47 -3.97
C VAL A 37 -7.23 -7.72 -2.52
N PHE A 38 -7.95 -6.77 -1.93
CA PHE A 38 -8.45 -6.89 -0.56
C PHE A 38 -9.20 -8.22 -0.37
N ASN A 39 -8.77 -8.99 0.63
CA ASN A 39 -9.34 -10.28 0.97
C ASN A 39 -9.76 -10.28 2.43
N LYS A 40 -11.08 -10.33 2.68
CA LYS A 40 -11.66 -10.34 4.04
C LYS A 40 -11.17 -11.49 4.95
N SER A 41 -10.57 -12.55 4.39
CA SER A 41 -10.01 -13.65 5.17
C SER A 41 -8.58 -13.39 5.66
N VAL A 42 -7.91 -12.36 5.12
CA VAL A 42 -6.51 -12.00 5.42
C VAL A 42 -6.42 -10.57 5.98
N ASP A 43 -7.23 -9.67 5.43
CA ASP A 43 -7.23 -8.24 5.70
C ASP A 43 -8.25 -7.84 6.76
N ILE A 44 -8.12 -6.61 7.27
CA ILE A 44 -8.98 -6.08 8.32
C ILE A 44 -10.05 -5.17 7.71
N GLY A 45 -11.26 -5.24 8.27
CA GLY A 45 -12.38 -4.39 7.91
C GLY A 45 -13.31 -5.05 6.90
N LEU A 46 -14.34 -4.31 6.49
CA LEU A 46 -15.35 -4.79 5.56
C LEU A 46 -15.26 -4.00 4.25
N GLY A 47 -15.42 -4.71 3.14
CA GLY A 47 -15.67 -4.11 1.83
C GLY A 47 -17.15 -3.72 1.68
N PRO A 48 -17.55 -3.21 0.50
CA PRO A 48 -16.80 -3.19 -0.76
C PRO A 48 -15.68 -2.14 -0.81
N ILE A 49 -14.64 -2.43 -1.59
CA ILE A 49 -13.51 -1.52 -1.82
C ILE A 49 -13.80 -0.68 -3.04
N LYS A 50 -13.60 0.64 -2.93
CA LYS A 50 -13.78 1.54 -4.06
C LYS A 50 -12.45 1.93 -4.70
N GLN A 51 -11.41 2.10 -3.91
CA GLN A 51 -10.15 2.65 -4.40
C GLN A 51 -8.94 2.20 -3.58
N TYR A 52 -7.79 2.12 -4.26
CA TYR A 52 -6.47 1.93 -3.66
C TYR A 52 -5.63 3.18 -3.93
N ASN A 53 -5.17 3.83 -2.86
CA ASN A 53 -4.25 4.95 -2.94
C ASN A 53 -2.84 4.45 -2.66
N VAL A 54 -1.92 4.64 -3.61
CA VAL A 54 -0.51 4.26 -3.48
C VAL A 54 0.26 5.47 -2.96
N LEU A 55 0.91 5.29 -1.82
CA LEU A 55 1.74 6.32 -1.20
C LEU A 55 3.18 5.84 -1.07
N TYR A 56 4.12 6.77 -1.18
CA TYR A 56 5.53 6.51 -0.97
C TYR A 56 6.17 7.59 -0.10
N LYS A 57 7.28 7.23 0.54
CA LYS A 57 8.14 8.18 1.26
C LYS A 57 9.59 7.78 1.14
N GLN A 58 10.48 8.76 1.19
CA GLN A 58 11.91 8.53 1.34
C GLN A 58 12.20 7.99 2.75
N ILE A 59 13.15 7.07 2.84
CA ILE A 59 13.75 6.60 4.09
C ILE A 59 14.93 7.51 4.40
N THR A 60 14.67 8.80 4.62
CA THR A 60 15.66 9.65 5.28
C THR A 60 15.57 9.39 6.78
N THR A 61 16.72 9.43 7.46
CA THR A 61 16.78 9.40 8.93
C THR A 61 15.94 10.55 9.48
N VAL A 62 14.74 10.19 9.93
CA VAL A 62 13.83 10.89 10.84
C VAL A 62 13.74 12.41 10.63
N SER A 63 12.59 12.89 10.14
CA SER A 63 12.26 14.31 10.35
C SER A 63 12.36 14.58 11.85
N ALA A 64 12.92 15.72 12.25
CA ALA A 64 13.17 16.11 13.65
C ALA A 64 11.92 16.11 14.56
N ASN A 65 10.76 15.81 13.98
CA ASN A 65 9.42 15.84 14.58
C ASN A 65 8.74 14.46 14.53
N GLY A 66 9.45 13.41 14.08
CA GLY A 66 8.94 12.03 13.96
C GLY A 66 7.85 11.81 12.90
N LYS A 67 7.39 12.88 12.22
CA LYS A 67 6.31 12.83 11.23
C LYS A 67 6.92 12.76 9.83
N THR A 68 7.04 11.56 9.26
CA THR A 68 7.42 11.40 7.85
C THR A 68 6.21 11.68 6.97
N ASN A 69 6.33 12.65 6.07
CA ASN A 69 5.28 12.99 5.11
C ASN A 69 5.22 11.93 4.02
N TRP A 70 4.08 11.26 3.89
CA TRP A 70 3.80 10.34 2.80
C TRP A 70 3.27 11.12 1.60
N THR A 71 3.82 10.86 0.42
CA THR A 71 3.34 11.44 -0.84
C THR A 71 2.37 10.48 -1.50
N ASN A 72 1.17 10.96 -1.86
CA ASN A 72 0.24 10.20 -2.69
C ASN A 72 0.71 10.21 -4.14
N TYR A 73 0.95 9.04 -4.72
CA TYR A 73 1.38 8.89 -6.10
C TYR A 73 0.17 8.76 -7.05
N ILE A 74 -0.69 7.77 -6.78
CA ILE A 74 -1.84 7.48 -7.64
C ILE A 74 -2.99 6.91 -6.81
N SER A 75 -4.20 7.13 -7.32
CA SER A 75 -5.45 6.58 -6.82
C SER A 75 -6.06 5.69 -7.90
N ILE A 76 -6.31 4.43 -7.59
CA ILE A 76 -6.75 3.41 -8.55
C ILE A 76 -8.10 2.87 -8.12
N ASP A 77 -9.12 3.04 -8.95
CA ASP A 77 -10.44 2.51 -8.65
C ASP A 77 -10.45 0.98 -8.74
N ASP A 78 -11.13 0.36 -7.77
CA ASP A 78 -11.49 -1.05 -7.83
C ASP A 78 -12.74 -1.20 -8.67
N LEU A 79 -12.54 -1.78 -9.86
CA LEU A 79 -13.62 -2.01 -10.83
C LEU A 79 -14.37 -3.33 -10.58
N HIS A 80 -13.92 -4.12 -9.59
CA HIS A 80 -14.49 -5.45 -9.30
C HIS A 80 -14.56 -6.38 -10.52
N ASP A 81 -13.60 -6.26 -11.43
CA ASP A 81 -13.49 -7.00 -12.70
C ASP A 81 -12.92 -8.43 -12.55
N GLY A 82 -12.80 -8.92 -11.32
CA GLY A 82 -12.26 -10.24 -11.01
C GLY A 82 -10.73 -10.32 -10.87
N ARG A 83 -10.01 -9.20 -11.05
CA ARG A 83 -8.56 -9.13 -10.82
C ARG A 83 -8.16 -9.61 -9.43
N LYS A 84 -6.97 -10.22 -9.34
CA LYS A 84 -6.40 -10.73 -8.08
C LYS A 84 -5.29 -9.85 -7.52
N THR A 85 -4.68 -9.04 -8.37
CA THR A 85 -3.50 -8.23 -8.01
C THR A 85 -3.55 -6.90 -8.74
N TYR A 86 -2.95 -5.88 -8.12
CA TYR A 86 -2.68 -4.59 -8.73
C TYR A 86 -1.18 -4.40 -8.89
N ILE A 87 -0.76 -3.76 -9.98
CA ILE A 87 0.63 -3.46 -10.30
C ILE A 87 0.73 -1.98 -10.65
N VAL A 88 1.72 -1.29 -10.09
CA VAL A 88 1.98 0.13 -10.37
C VAL A 88 3.47 0.36 -10.55
N SER A 89 3.82 1.07 -11.62
CA SER A 89 5.15 1.63 -11.82
C SER A 89 5.18 3.09 -11.38
N ILE A 90 6.04 3.40 -10.41
CA ILE A 90 6.31 4.75 -9.93
C ILE A 90 7.49 5.30 -10.73
N THR A 91 7.22 6.27 -11.61
CA THR A 91 8.22 6.77 -12.57
C THR A 91 8.58 8.25 -12.39
N SER A 92 8.06 8.90 -11.34
CA SER A 92 8.31 10.33 -11.06
C SER A 92 8.47 10.58 -9.56
N GLY A 93 9.13 11.69 -9.22
CA GLY A 93 9.39 12.06 -7.83
C GLY A 93 10.36 11.13 -7.07
N LEU A 94 11.08 10.27 -7.81
CA LEU A 94 12.13 9.41 -7.28
C LEU A 94 13.49 10.10 -7.43
N LEU A 95 14.30 10.07 -6.37
CA LEU A 95 15.69 10.48 -6.37
C LEU A 95 16.57 9.25 -6.58
N GLN A 96 17.66 9.43 -7.31
CA GLN A 96 18.60 8.36 -7.64
C GLN A 96 19.25 7.81 -6.37
N ASP A 97 19.36 6.47 -6.28
CA ASP A 97 20.06 5.76 -5.22
C ASP A 97 19.55 6.08 -3.80
N VAL A 98 18.26 6.40 -3.70
CA VAL A 98 17.54 6.64 -2.45
C VAL A 98 16.61 5.46 -2.13
N ASP A 99 16.52 5.11 -0.86
CA ASP A 99 15.63 4.07 -0.36
C ASP A 99 14.24 4.64 -0.05
N TYR A 100 13.21 3.90 -0.43
CA TYR A 100 11.81 4.29 -0.30
C TYR A 100 11.00 3.22 0.42
N ASN A 101 10.02 3.65 1.21
CA ASN A 101 8.93 2.81 1.66
C ASN A 101 7.67 3.13 0.88
N PHE A 102 6.86 2.10 0.64
CA PHE A 102 5.57 2.19 -0.01
C PHE A 102 4.49 1.65 0.91
N ARG A 103 3.27 2.15 0.74
CA ARG A 103 2.08 1.58 1.36
C ARG A 103 0.87 1.83 0.48
N VAL A 104 -0.16 1.03 0.69
CA VAL A 104 -1.44 1.20 0.02
C VAL A 104 -2.50 1.52 1.07
N VAL A 105 -3.22 2.62 0.87
CA VAL A 105 -4.38 3.00 1.67
C VAL A 105 -5.61 2.54 0.92
N VAL A 106 -6.47 1.75 1.58
CA VAL A 106 -7.71 1.25 1.00
C VAL A 106 -8.83 2.21 1.34
N VAL A 107 -9.63 2.57 0.35
CA VAL A 107 -10.86 3.36 0.53
C VAL A 107 -12.04 2.43 0.30
N GLY A 108 -12.78 2.16 1.38
CA GLY A 108 -14.04 1.44 1.30
C GLY A 108 -15.19 2.35 0.89
N MET A 109 -16.33 1.73 0.58
CA MET A 109 -17.59 2.43 0.36
C MET A 109 -18.71 1.77 1.16
N GLU A 110 -19.67 2.58 1.59
CA GLU A 110 -20.89 2.15 2.26
C GLU A 110 -22.05 2.93 1.64
N ASN A 111 -23.10 2.22 1.18
CA ASN A 111 -24.26 2.81 0.51
C ASN A 111 -23.88 3.81 -0.60
N ASP A 112 -22.97 3.38 -1.49
CA ASP A 112 -22.42 4.16 -2.61
C ASP A 112 -21.64 5.44 -2.24
N LYS A 113 -21.30 5.62 -0.95
CA LYS A 113 -20.48 6.74 -0.47
C LYS A 113 -19.14 6.25 0.01
N LEU A 114 -18.09 7.01 -0.29
CA LEU A 114 -16.75 6.75 0.27
C LEU A 114 -16.80 6.83 1.79
N LEU A 115 -16.13 5.88 2.45
CA LEU A 115 -15.91 5.97 3.89
C LEU A 115 -15.09 7.22 4.20
N LYS A 116 -15.53 8.01 5.19
CA LYS A 116 -14.87 9.26 5.60
C LYS A 116 -13.49 9.02 6.23
N SER A 117 -13.28 7.84 6.77
CA SER A 117 -12.02 7.42 7.37
C SER A 117 -11.34 6.37 6.50
N THR A 118 -10.01 6.45 6.46
CA THR A 118 -9.15 5.46 5.81
C THR A 118 -8.10 5.02 6.79
N THR A 119 -7.67 3.77 6.68
CA THR A 119 -6.58 3.22 7.49
C THR A 119 -5.44 2.86 6.56
N ALA A 120 -4.23 3.29 6.93
CA ALA A 120 -3.05 2.94 6.16
C ALA A 120 -2.75 1.44 6.27
N GLY A 121 -2.53 0.80 5.11
CA GLY A 121 -2.04 -0.57 5.05
C GLY A 121 -0.62 -0.72 5.58
N THR A 122 -0.17 -1.97 5.68
CA THR A 122 1.20 -2.31 6.10
C THR A 122 2.23 -1.72 5.14
N VAL A 123 3.33 -1.22 5.71
CA VAL A 123 4.42 -0.58 4.98
C VAL A 123 5.35 -1.64 4.37
N SER A 124 5.79 -1.43 3.12
CA SER A 124 6.76 -2.29 2.44
C SER A 124 8.11 -2.32 3.13
N ALA A 125 8.91 -3.34 2.82
CA ALA A 125 10.35 -3.26 2.99
C ALA A 125 10.94 -2.03 2.26
N ALA A 126 12.14 -1.62 2.67
CA ALA A 126 12.89 -0.58 1.98
C ALA A 126 13.22 -1.03 0.55
N ILE A 127 12.94 -0.18 -0.44
CA ILE A 127 13.23 -0.43 -1.85
C ILE A 127 14.10 0.71 -2.36
N ARG A 128 15.29 0.36 -2.88
CA ARG A 128 16.25 1.32 -3.43
C ARG A 128 15.93 1.66 -4.88
N ASN A 129 15.82 2.95 -5.21
CA ASN A 129 15.79 3.42 -6.59
C ASN A 129 17.19 3.33 -7.22
N THR A 130 17.59 2.12 -7.62
CA THR A 130 18.96 1.83 -8.06
C THR A 130 19.22 2.44 -9.44
N CYS A 131 20.06 3.46 -9.48
CA CYS A 131 20.47 4.16 -10.70
C CYS A 131 21.94 3.95 -11.02
N THR A 132 22.79 3.82 -10.00
CA THR A 132 24.18 3.44 -10.20
C THR A 132 24.31 1.93 -10.28
N VAL A 133 24.58 1.43 -11.48
CA VAL A 133 25.15 0.09 -11.65
C VAL A 133 26.56 0.15 -11.09
N ASN A 134 26.81 -0.52 -9.96
CA ASN A 134 28.17 -0.85 -9.55
C ASN A 134 28.83 -1.53 -10.76
N LYS A 135 29.79 -0.85 -11.41
CA LYS A 135 30.60 -1.50 -12.44
C LYS A 135 31.21 -2.73 -11.77
N PRO A 136 31.11 -3.94 -12.37
CA PRO A 136 31.90 -5.05 -11.88
C PRO A 136 33.36 -4.61 -11.98
N THR A 137 34.07 -4.64 -10.85
CA THR A 137 35.53 -4.50 -10.81
C THR A 137 36.09 -5.69 -11.56
N CYS A 138 36.35 -5.53 -12.87
CA CYS A 138 37.21 -6.45 -13.60
C CYS A 138 38.58 -6.35 -12.92
N SER A 139 38.98 -7.44 -12.26
CA SER A 139 40.33 -7.66 -11.74
C SER A 139 41.16 -8.35 -12.80
#